data_AF-A0A4V1RG40-F1
#
_entry.id   AF-A0A4V1RG40-F1
#
_cell.length_a   1.000
_cell.length_b   1.000
_cell.length_c   1.000
_cell.angle_alpha   90.00
_cell.angle_beta   90.00
_cell.angle_gamma   90.00
#
_symmetry.space_group_name_H-M   'P 1'
#
loop_
_entity.id
_entity.type
_entity.pdbx_description
1 polymer ?
#
loop_
_entity_poly.entity_id
_entity_poly.type
_entity_poly.pdbx_seq_one_letter_code
_entity_poly.pdbx_strand_id
1 'polypeptide(L)' 'MSKAGASLATCYGPVSADVMAKAENIRLLILDVDGVLSDGLIYMGNNGEELKAFN' A
#
# COMPACT_ATOMS: atom_id res chain seq x y z
N MET A 1 9.11 30.75 1.82
CA MET A 1 8.00 30.45 0.88
C MET A 1 7.43 29.09 1.28
N SER A 2 6.27 29.07 1.94
CA SER A 2 5.68 27.86 2.51
C SER A 2 5.22 26.90 1.40
N LYS A 3 5.82 25.71 1.32
CA LYS A 3 5.35 24.58 0.49
C LYS A 3 4.08 23.90 1.05
N ALA A 4 3.47 24.47 2.10
CA ALA A 4 2.24 23.98 2.71
C ALA A 4 1.05 24.20 1.76
N GLY A 5 0.85 23.29 0.81
CA GLY A 5 -0.29 23.30 -0.11
C GLY A 5 -0.03 22.77 -1.52
N ALA A 6 1.22 22.48 -1.90
CA ALA A 6 1.50 21.94 -3.24
C ALA A 6 1.16 20.44 -3.30
N SER A 7 0.26 20.07 -4.21
CA SER A 7 -0.13 18.69 -4.50
C SER A 7 0.17 18.34 -5.95
N LEU A 8 0.63 17.12 -6.19
CA LEU A 8 1.05 16.59 -7.48
C LEU A 8 0.01 15.56 -7.95
N ALA A 9 -0.41 15.66 -9.21
CA ALA A 9 -1.37 14.71 -9.77
C ALA A 9 -0.72 13.33 -10.01
N THR A 10 -1.41 12.26 -9.61
CA THR A 10 -1.05 10.87 -9.94
C THR A 10 -2.27 10.18 -10.55
N CYS A 11 -2.09 8.97 -11.11
CA CYS A 11 -3.22 8.17 -11.60
C CYS A 11 -4.18 7.68 -10.48
N TYR A 12 -3.79 7.81 -9.20
CA TYR A 12 -4.60 7.48 -8.02
C TYR A 12 -5.12 8.73 -7.30
N GLY A 13 -4.97 9.92 -7.91
CA GLY A 13 -5.38 11.21 -7.33
C GLY A 13 -4.22 12.09 -6.88
N PRO A 14 -4.51 13.28 -6.36
CA PRO A 14 -3.49 14.25 -5.96
C PRO A 14 -2.78 13.83 -4.66
N VAL A 15 -1.44 13.87 -4.64
CA VAL A 15 -0.59 13.53 -3.49
C VAL A 15 0.28 14.73 -3.11
N SER A 16 0.45 15.00 -1.81
CA SER A 16 1.25 16.15 -1.37
C SER A 16 2.71 16.06 -1.81
N ALA A 17 3.32 17.22 -2.10
CA ALA A 17 4.73 17.28 -2.45
C ALA A 17 5.64 16.69 -1.36
N ASP A 18 5.26 16.80 -0.09
CA ASP A 18 6.00 16.23 1.04
C ASP A 18 5.98 14.69 1.04
N VAL A 19 4.85 14.07 0.70
CA VAL A 19 4.75 12.60 0.57
C VAL A 19 5.60 12.14 -0.62
N MET A 20 5.56 12.86 -1.74
CA MET A 20 6.38 12.53 -2.92
C MET A 20 7.88 12.64 -2.64
N ALA A 21 8.33 13.66 -1.91
CA ALA A 21 9.74 13.80 -1.52
C ALA A 21 10.22 12.68 -0.58
N LYS A 22 9.34 12.17 0.29
CA LYS A 22 9.65 10.98 1.11
C LYS A 22 9.72 9.72 0.25
N ALA A 23 8.77 9.55 -0.67
CA ALA A 23 8.69 8.38 -1.56
C ALA A 23 9.91 8.24 -2.48
N GLU A 24 10.49 9.36 -2.94
CA GLU A 24 11.69 9.40 -3.80
C GLU A 24 12.91 8.66 -3.22
N ASN A 25 13.04 8.62 -1.89
CA ASN A 25 14.20 8.05 -1.22
C ASN A 25 14.00 6.59 -0.77
N ILE A 26 12.84 5.99 -1.05
CA ILE A 26 12.53 4.63 -0.61
C ILE A 26 13.43 3.63 -1.35
N ARG A 27 14.17 2.83 -0.59
CA ARG A 27 15.00 1.72 -1.10
C ARG A 27 14.57 0.34 -0.59
N LEU A 28 13.61 0.31 0.33
CA LEU A 28 13.03 -0.88 0.92
C LEU A 28 11.56 -0.60 1.22
N LEU A 29 10.69 -1.51 0.81
CA LEU A 29 9.27 -1.49 1.13
C LEU A 29 8.95 -2.74 1.96
N ILE A 30 8.41 -2.53 3.16
CA ILE A 30 7.95 -3.59 4.05
C ILE A 30 6.43 -3.58 4.02
N LEU A 31 5.83 -4.74 3.76
CA LEU A 31 4.39 -4.91 3.63
C LEU A 31 3.92 -5.96 4.63
N ASP A 32 2.81 -5.67 5.29
CA ASP A 32 2.03 -6.69 5.98
C ASP A 32 1.32 -7.58 4.94
N VAL A 33 0.82 -8.74 5.36
CA VAL A 33 0.15 -9.70 4.46
C VAL A 33 -1.36 -9.53 4.53
N ASP A 34 -1.94 -9.65 5.72
CA ASP A 34 -3.39 -9.78 5.87
C ASP A 34 -4.09 -8.44 5.89
N GLY A 35 -4.93 -8.18 4.88
CA GLY A 35 -5.59 -6.90 4.68
C GLY A 35 -4.73 -5.85 3.96
N VAL A 36 -3.49 -6.20 3.59
CA VAL A 36 -2.62 -5.37 2.74
C VAL A 36 -2.39 -6.05 1.39
N LEU A 37 -1.77 -7.23 1.40
CA LEU A 37 -1.53 -8.02 0.19
C LEU A 37 -2.70 -8.95 -0.15
N SER A 38 -3.46 -9.35 0.88
CA SER A 38 -4.71 -10.08 0.72
C SER A 38 -5.91 -9.21 1.06
N ASP A 39 -7.10 -9.72 0.75
CA ASP A 39 -8.38 -9.16 1.21
C ASP A 39 -8.62 -9.34 2.73
N GLY A 40 -7.64 -9.87 3.46
CA GLY A 40 -7.72 -10.14 4.90
C GLY A 40 -8.47 -11.44 5.22
N LEU A 41 -8.86 -12.22 4.22
CA LEU A 41 -9.55 -13.48 4.43
C LEU A 41 -8.55 -14.65 4.51
N ILE A 42 -8.95 -15.65 5.29
CA ILE A 42 -8.31 -16.96 5.38
C ILE A 42 -9.38 -17.99 5.04
N TYR A 43 -9.14 -18.75 3.98
CA TYR A 43 -10.04 -19.81 3.55
C TYR A 43 -9.51 -21.14 4.07
N MET A 44 -10.28 -21.81 4.93
CA MET A 44 -9.92 -23.11 5.50
C MET A 44 -10.63 -24.24 4.76
N GLY A 45 -9.86 -25.22 4.28
CA GLY A 45 -10.37 -26.43 3.65
C GLY A 45 -10.73 -27.52 4.65
N ASN A 46 -11.53 -28.49 4.21
CA ASN A 46 -12.03 -29.57 5.05
C ASN A 46 -10.93 -30.53 5.55
N ASN A 47 -9.75 -30.52 4.94
CA ASN A 47 -8.62 -31.38 5.32
C ASN A 47 -7.44 -30.59 5.90
N GLY A 48 -7.71 -29.38 6.42
CA GLY A 48 -6.69 -28.54 7.04
C GLY A 48 -5.88 -27.71 6.03
N GLU A 49 -6.34 -27.58 4.79
CA GLU A 49 -5.78 -26.62 3.84
C GLU A 49 -6.02 -25.19 4.32
N GLU A 50 -5.04 -24.30 4.14
CA GLU A 50 -5.18 -22.87 4.38
C GLU A 50 -4.85 -22.13 3.08
N LEU A 51 -5.79 -21.33 2.60
CA LEU A 51 -5.70 -20.61 1.34
C LEU A 51 -5.86 -19.11 1.57
N LYS A 52 -5.07 -18.32 0.84
CA LYS A 52 -5.12 -16.86 0.82
C LYS A 52 -5.04 -16.36 -0.62
N ALA A 53 -5.86 -15.37 -0.93
CA ALA A 53 -5.86 -14.74 -2.25
C ALA A 53 -4.93 -13.52 -2.26
N PHE A 54 -4.20 -13.36 -3.36
CA PHE A 54 -3.40 -12.17 -3.68
C PHE A 54 -3.96 -11.57 -4.97
N ASN A 55 -4.12 -10.24 -5.00
CA ASN A 55 -4.66 -9.51 -6.15
C ASN A 55 -3.58 -8.65 -6.83
#